data_AF-A0A9P1P2S3-F1
#
_entry.id   AF-A0A9P1P2S3-F1
#
_cell.length_a   1.000
_cell.length_b   1.000
_cell.length_c   1.000
_cell.angle_alpha   90.00
_cell.angle_beta   90.00
_cell.angle_gamma   90.00
#
_symmetry.space_group_name_H-M   'P 1'
#
loop_
_entity.id
_entity.type
_entity.pdbx_description
1 polymer ?
#
loop_
_entity_poly.entity_id
_entity_poly.type
_entity_poly.pdbx_seq_one_letter_code
_entity_poly.pdbx_strand_id
1 'polypeptide(L)'
;MRNIGGVLAQRKLTRAILATLSIAGTKYSWQDSRSKKWLYMTNNDTEIELYLRGISWENKLGKRTLIYNLTVPIINSNVDLCLFNMASTELVINKSTEINLQSILALGELKGGIDPAGADEHWKTAQAALNRMRQALYQVGYSPYIFFVGAAIATRMAAEIWEQLENGTLHNAANLNQENQVASISRWLCDL
;
A
#
# COMPACT_ATOMS: atom_id res chain seq x y z
N MET A 1 1.94 18.26 -6.44
CA MET A 1 0.87 18.41 -5.42
C MET A 1 -0.03 17.18 -5.53
N ARG A 2 -0.24 16.38 -4.46
CA ARG A 2 -1.29 15.35 -4.51
C ARG A 2 -2.65 16.02 -4.44
N ASN A 3 -3.62 15.50 -5.19
CA ASN A 3 -5.00 15.94 -5.02
C ASN A 3 -5.51 15.53 -3.64
N ILE A 4 -6.49 16.27 -3.12
CA ILE A 4 -7.08 16.05 -1.79
C ILE A 4 -7.66 14.63 -1.69
N GLY A 5 -8.26 14.12 -2.77
CA GLY A 5 -8.81 12.76 -2.82
C GLY A 5 -7.77 11.67 -2.54
N GLY A 6 -6.56 11.76 -3.10
CA GLY A 6 -5.48 10.82 -2.83
C GLY A 6 -5.02 10.86 -1.37
N VAL A 7 -4.93 12.05 -0.77
CA VAL A 7 -4.55 12.21 0.65
C VAL A 7 -5.60 11.60 1.57
N LEU A 8 -6.88 11.87 1.33
CA LEU A 8 -7.98 11.31 2.14
C LEU A 8 -8.09 9.79 1.99
N ALA A 9 -7.88 9.27 0.78
CA ALA A 9 -7.85 7.83 0.56
C ALA A 9 -6.73 7.14 1.31
N GLN A 10 -5.51 7.71 1.30
CA GLN A 10 -4.39 7.20 2.07
C GLN A 10 -4.70 7.17 3.57
N ARG A 11 -5.32 8.24 4.09
CA ARG A 11 -5.75 8.33 5.49
C ARG A 11 -6.77 7.26 5.84
N LYS A 12 -7.80 7.08 5.00
CA LYS A 12 -8.85 6.07 5.21
C LYS A 12 -8.26 4.66 5.28
N LEU A 13 -7.42 4.28 4.31
CA LEU A 13 -6.77 2.98 4.29
C LEU A 13 -5.80 2.81 5.47
N THR A 14 -5.01 3.85 5.79
CA THR A 14 -4.12 3.86 6.97
C THR A 14 -4.92 3.58 8.24
N ARG A 15 -6.03 4.27 8.45
CA ARG A 15 -6.85 4.12 9.65
C ARG A 15 -7.42 2.70 9.77
N ALA A 16 -7.81 2.08 8.65
CA ALA A 16 -8.25 0.68 8.64
C ALA A 16 -7.14 -0.31 8.99
N ILE A 17 -5.90 -0.08 8.52
CA ILE A 17 -4.72 -0.90 8.88
C ILE A 17 -4.41 -0.76 10.37
N LEU A 18 -4.37 0.47 10.90
CA LEU A 18 -4.15 0.71 12.32
C LEU A 18 -5.22 0.06 13.19
N ALA A 19 -6.50 0.19 12.81
CA ALA A 19 -7.60 -0.46 13.50
C ALA A 19 -7.46 -1.99 13.50
N THR A 20 -7.04 -2.57 12.37
CA THR A 20 -6.79 -4.01 12.24
C THR A 20 -5.70 -4.48 13.21
N LEU A 21 -4.58 -3.76 13.28
CA LEU A 21 -3.49 -4.06 14.21
C LEU A 21 -3.94 -3.93 15.67
N SER A 22 -4.65 -2.85 16.00
CA SER A 22 -5.17 -2.61 17.35
C SER A 22 -6.17 -3.67 17.81
N ILE A 23 -7.11 -4.08 16.95
CA ILE A 23 -8.07 -5.15 17.24
C ILE A 23 -7.36 -6.50 17.46
N ALA A 24 -6.29 -6.76 16.71
CA ALA A 24 -5.46 -7.95 16.87
C ALA A 24 -4.55 -7.91 18.12
N GLY A 25 -4.50 -6.79 18.84
CA GLY A 25 -3.56 -6.59 19.94
C GLY A 25 -2.10 -6.42 19.49
N THR A 26 -1.86 -6.21 18.18
CA THR A 26 -0.53 -6.09 17.59
C THR A 26 0.00 -4.68 17.79
N LYS A 27 1.15 -4.59 18.48
CA LYS A 27 1.85 -3.33 18.64
C LYS A 27 2.51 -2.89 17.34
N TYR A 28 2.52 -1.58 17.10
CA TYR A 28 3.11 -1.00 15.91
C TYR A 28 3.91 0.26 16.23
N SER A 29 4.76 0.65 15.29
CA SER A 29 5.39 1.96 15.22
C SER A 29 4.98 2.63 13.91
N TRP A 30 5.01 3.95 13.87
CA TRP A 30 4.66 4.72 12.69
C TRP A 30 5.74 5.77 12.41
N GLN A 31 5.94 6.09 11.14
CA GLN A 31 6.88 7.12 10.73
C GLN A 31 6.16 8.44 10.57
N ASP A 32 6.58 9.46 11.33
CA ASP A 32 6.09 10.82 11.16
C ASP A 32 6.65 11.43 9.87
N SER A 33 5.76 11.90 9.01
CA SER A 33 6.09 12.44 7.69
C SER A 33 6.88 13.74 7.73
N ARG A 34 6.87 14.47 8.85
CA ARG A 34 7.55 15.77 9.02
C ARG A 34 8.99 15.56 9.49
N SER A 35 9.16 14.80 10.56
CA SER A 35 10.43 14.53 11.22
C SER A 35 11.17 13.30 10.68
N LYS A 36 10.47 12.42 9.95
CA LYS A 36 10.93 11.11 9.48
C LYS A 36 11.33 10.13 10.58
N LYS A 37 11.06 10.47 11.84
CA LYS A 37 11.32 9.59 12.99
C LYS A 37 10.23 8.51 13.09
N TRP A 38 10.65 7.33 13.50
CA TRP A 38 9.76 6.26 13.90
C TRP A 38 9.34 6.46 15.36
N LEU A 39 8.04 6.48 15.59
CA LEU A 39 7.42 6.68 16.90
C LEU A 39 6.64 5.42 17.25
N TYR A 40 6.76 4.96 18.49
CA TYR A 40 5.97 3.85 18.99
C TYR A 40 4.50 4.26 19.13
N MET A 41 3.57 3.32 18.93
CA MET A 41 2.14 3.58 19.12
C MET A 41 1.84 4.08 20.55
N THR A 42 0.86 4.95 20.67
CA THR A 42 0.32 5.42 21.95
C THR A 42 -1.09 4.87 22.14
N ASN A 43 -1.61 4.93 23.38
CA ASN A 43 -3.01 4.54 23.64
C ASN A 43 -4.02 5.49 22.97
N ASN A 44 -3.59 6.70 22.62
CA ASN A 44 -4.35 7.66 21.82
C ASN A 44 -3.62 7.88 20.50
N ASP A 45 -4.02 7.14 19.46
CA ASP A 45 -3.50 7.23 18.09
C ASP A 45 -4.43 8.05 17.17
N THR A 46 -5.32 8.84 17.75
CA THR A 46 -6.21 9.73 17.01
C THR A 46 -5.39 10.68 16.13
N GLU A 47 -5.81 10.84 14.88
CA GLU A 47 -5.20 11.75 13.89
C GLU A 47 -3.74 11.46 13.46
N ILE A 48 -3.10 10.35 13.87
CA ILE A 48 -1.74 10.06 13.40
C ILE A 48 -1.66 9.88 11.88
N GLU A 49 -2.73 9.42 11.23
CA GLU A 49 -2.85 9.28 9.77
C GLU A 49 -2.72 10.61 9.03
N LEU A 50 -2.92 11.76 9.71
CA LEU A 50 -2.70 13.08 9.11
C LEU A 50 -1.24 13.31 8.75
N TYR A 51 -0.32 12.71 9.53
CA TYR A 51 1.11 12.88 9.40
C TYR A 51 1.85 11.56 9.19
N LEU A 52 1.17 10.44 8.96
CA LEU A 52 1.80 9.14 8.81
C LEU A 52 2.40 8.95 7.42
N ARG A 53 3.67 8.54 7.37
CA ARG A 53 4.37 8.12 6.14
C ARG A 53 4.51 6.61 6.02
N GLY A 54 4.58 5.90 7.16
CA GLY A 54 4.75 4.46 7.16
C GLY A 54 4.33 3.84 8.49
N ILE A 55 4.12 2.53 8.48
CA ILE A 55 3.70 1.70 9.61
C ILE A 55 4.67 0.53 9.68
N SER A 56 5.09 0.14 10.88
CA SER A 56 5.89 -1.06 11.09
C SER A 56 5.35 -1.85 12.26
N TRP A 57 5.22 -3.17 12.09
CA TRP A 57 4.71 -4.10 13.08
C TRP A 57 5.42 -5.43 12.95
N GLU A 58 5.09 -6.37 13.82
CA GLU A 58 5.58 -7.74 13.77
C GLU A 58 4.38 -8.69 13.82
N ASN A 59 4.40 -9.70 12.97
CA ASN A 59 3.43 -10.79 12.97
C ASN A 59 4.17 -12.14 13.09
N LYS A 60 3.45 -13.25 13.00
CA LYS A 60 4.02 -14.60 13.13
C LYS A 60 5.07 -14.94 12.07
N LEU A 61 5.03 -14.25 10.93
CA LEU A 61 5.95 -14.42 9.80
C LEU A 61 7.13 -13.43 9.84
N GLY A 62 7.20 -12.59 10.87
CA GLY A 62 8.30 -11.67 11.11
C GLY A 62 7.91 -10.20 11.05
N LYS A 63 8.92 -9.35 10.82
CA LYS A 63 8.76 -7.89 10.84
C LYS A 63 8.22 -7.38 9.52
N ARG A 64 7.33 -6.40 9.61
CA ARG A 64 6.69 -5.77 8.46
C ARG A 64 6.86 -4.27 8.52
N THR A 65 7.13 -3.66 7.37
CA THR A 65 7.20 -2.21 7.24
C THR A 65 6.47 -1.78 5.97
N LEU A 66 5.36 -1.06 6.11
CA LEU A 66 4.62 -0.43 5.04
C LEU A 66 5.08 1.03 4.89
N ILE A 67 5.49 1.43 3.69
CA ILE A 67 5.82 2.83 3.35
C ILE A 67 4.90 3.30 2.22
N TYR A 68 4.34 4.49 2.40
CA TYR A 68 3.56 5.14 1.37
C TYR A 68 4.42 5.94 0.41
N ASN A 69 4.08 5.88 -0.88
CA ASN A 69 4.61 6.72 -1.94
C ASN A 69 6.13 6.70 -2.05
N LEU A 70 6.69 5.51 -2.13
CA LEU A 70 8.12 5.30 -2.22
C LEU A 70 8.55 5.17 -3.68
N THR A 71 9.62 5.86 -4.07
CA THR A 71 10.28 5.58 -5.34
C THR A 71 11.06 4.28 -5.20
N VAL A 72 10.69 3.27 -5.97
CA VAL A 72 11.38 1.98 -5.99
C VAL A 72 12.38 2.00 -7.15
N PRO A 73 13.71 1.96 -6.90
CA PRO A 73 14.72 2.20 -7.93
C PRO A 73 14.61 1.28 -9.14
N ILE A 74 14.36 -0.02 -8.93
CA ILE A 74 14.23 -0.98 -10.04
C ILE A 74 13.04 -0.71 -10.96
N ILE A 75 11.95 -0.17 -10.41
CA ILE A 75 10.74 0.19 -11.18
C ILE A 75 10.93 1.58 -11.83
N ASN A 76 11.88 2.36 -11.34
CA ASN A 76 12.12 3.76 -11.71
C ASN A 76 10.83 4.60 -11.62
N SER A 77 10.01 4.34 -10.60
CA SER A 77 8.74 5.03 -10.40
C SER A 77 8.32 5.06 -8.94
N ASN A 78 7.39 5.96 -8.63
CA ASN A 78 6.74 6.02 -7.32
C ASN A 78 5.64 4.94 -7.25
N VAL A 79 5.59 4.22 -6.14
CA VAL A 79 4.54 3.24 -5.84
C VAL A 79 3.79 3.71 -4.60
N ASP A 80 2.45 3.72 -4.66
CA ASP A 80 1.60 4.28 -3.62
C ASP A 80 1.77 3.54 -2.28
N LEU A 81 1.90 2.21 -2.30
CA LEU A 81 2.14 1.37 -1.12
C LEU A 81 3.25 0.34 -1.38
N CYS A 82 4.27 0.33 -0.52
CA CYS A 82 5.32 -0.69 -0.51
C CYS A 82 5.39 -1.38 0.85
N LEU A 83 5.14 -2.68 0.90
CA LEU A 83 5.27 -3.51 2.09
C LEU A 83 6.58 -4.28 2.04
N PHE A 84 7.36 -4.22 3.13
CA PHE A 84 8.65 -4.87 3.27
C PHE A 84 8.67 -5.92 4.39
N ASN A 85 9.40 -7.02 4.19
CA ASN A 85 9.75 -8.05 5.18
C ASN A 85 10.97 -7.65 6.01
N MET A 86 10.91 -6.52 6.71
CA MET A 86 12.02 -6.04 7.54
C MET A 86 11.56 -5.05 8.60
N ALA A 87 12.38 -4.80 9.61
CA ALA A 87 12.14 -3.75 10.59
C ALA A 87 12.26 -2.35 9.98
N SER A 88 11.56 -1.40 10.57
CA SER A 88 11.71 0.02 10.27
C SER A 88 13.13 0.57 10.45
N THR A 89 13.91 0.01 11.38
CA THR A 89 15.30 0.39 11.65
C THR A 89 16.29 -0.07 10.58
N GLU A 90 15.94 -1.13 9.86
CA GLU A 90 16.75 -1.69 8.77
C GLU A 90 16.45 -0.96 7.45
N LEU A 91 15.30 -0.31 7.35
CA LEU A 91 14.88 0.45 6.18
C LEU A 91 15.49 1.86 6.20
N VAL A 92 16.74 1.96 5.76
CA VAL A 92 17.35 3.26 5.45
C VAL A 92 16.71 3.74 4.14
N ILE A 93 16.03 4.89 4.13
CA ILE A 93 15.50 5.48 2.88
C ILE A 93 16.24 6.77 2.63
N ASN A 94 17.33 6.70 1.87
CA ASN A 94 18.04 7.84 1.30
C ASN A 94 18.13 7.70 -0.23
N LYS A 95 18.55 8.77 -0.93
CA LYS A 95 18.62 8.79 -2.41
C LYS A 95 19.50 7.69 -3.02
N SER A 96 20.41 7.11 -2.23
CA SER A 96 21.36 6.07 -2.63
C SER A 96 21.06 4.71 -2.00
N THR A 97 19.91 4.53 -1.34
CA THR A 97 19.62 3.25 -0.70
C THR A 97 19.23 2.23 -1.75
N GLU A 98 20.06 1.21 -1.88
CA GLU A 98 19.68 -0.04 -2.52
C GLU A 98 18.59 -0.70 -1.66
N ILE A 99 17.35 -0.64 -2.15
CA ILE A 99 16.28 -1.45 -1.58
C ILE A 99 16.61 -2.90 -1.92
N ASN A 100 16.82 -3.73 -0.89
CA ASN A 100 16.94 -5.17 -1.09
C ASN A 100 15.64 -5.69 -1.71
N LEU A 101 15.70 -6.13 -2.97
CA LEU A 101 14.53 -6.60 -3.72
C LEU A 101 13.80 -7.72 -2.99
N GLN A 102 14.55 -8.62 -2.34
CA GLN A 102 13.98 -9.78 -1.64
C GLN A 102 13.19 -9.38 -0.38
N SER A 103 13.34 -8.15 0.12
CA SER A 103 12.52 -7.67 1.22
C SER A 103 11.17 -7.12 0.77
N ILE A 104 10.92 -6.87 -0.53
CA ILE A 104 9.65 -6.32 -1.02
C ILE A 104 8.57 -7.41 -1.00
N LEU A 105 7.65 -7.41 -0.04
CA LEU A 105 6.57 -8.39 0.01
C LEU A 105 5.41 -8.04 -0.92
N ALA A 106 4.99 -6.78 -0.91
CA ALA A 106 3.83 -6.34 -1.68
C ALA A 106 3.99 -4.91 -2.20
N LEU A 107 3.45 -4.66 -3.39
CA LEU A 107 3.37 -3.36 -4.02
C LEU A 107 1.93 -3.10 -4.45
N GLY A 108 1.44 -1.87 -4.26
CA GLY A 108 0.08 -1.53 -4.63
C GLY A 108 -0.16 -0.09 -5.03
N GLU A 109 -1.23 0.09 -5.79
CA GLU A 109 -1.76 1.38 -6.23
C GLU A 109 -3.02 1.74 -5.44
N LEU A 110 -3.18 3.03 -5.12
CA LEU A 110 -4.31 3.57 -4.39
C LEU A 110 -4.92 4.76 -5.13
N LYS A 111 -6.20 4.65 -5.51
CA LYS A 111 -6.94 5.72 -6.18
C LYS A 111 -8.10 6.21 -5.31
N GLY A 112 -8.04 7.48 -4.92
CA GLY A 112 -9.03 8.13 -4.06
C GLY A 112 -10.09 8.96 -4.77
N GLY A 113 -10.07 9.02 -6.10
CA GLY A 113 -11.10 9.72 -6.87
C GLY A 113 -12.46 9.07 -6.68
N ILE A 114 -13.48 9.87 -6.38
CA ILE A 114 -14.86 9.40 -6.16
C ILE A 114 -15.76 9.61 -7.38
N ASP A 115 -15.32 10.39 -8.37
CA ASP A 115 -16.07 10.66 -9.58
C ASP A 115 -16.11 9.41 -10.47
N PRO A 116 -17.29 8.82 -10.71
CA PRO A 116 -17.42 7.65 -11.58
C PRO A 116 -16.96 7.92 -13.02
N ALA A 117 -17.08 9.16 -13.52
CA ALA A 117 -16.65 9.51 -14.88
C ALA A 117 -15.12 9.40 -15.04
N GLY A 118 -14.37 9.69 -13.98
CA GLY A 118 -12.91 9.56 -13.94
C GLY A 118 -12.39 8.16 -13.58
N ALA A 119 -13.27 7.23 -13.18
CA ALA A 119 -12.86 5.92 -12.66
C ALA A 119 -12.01 5.13 -13.67
N ASP A 120 -12.47 5.09 -14.93
CA ASP A 120 -11.77 4.38 -16.01
C ASP A 120 -10.42 5.00 -16.36
N GLU A 121 -10.28 6.33 -16.29
CA GLU A 121 -9.01 7.02 -16.52
C GLU A 121 -8.00 6.76 -15.39
N HIS A 122 -8.48 6.84 -14.14
CA HIS A 122 -7.68 6.51 -12.97
C HIS A 122 -7.25 5.04 -12.97
N TRP A 123 -8.12 4.14 -13.43
CA TRP A 123 -7.79 2.73 -13.60
C TRP A 123 -6.73 2.50 -14.68
N LYS A 124 -6.87 3.09 -15.88
CA LYS A 124 -5.84 2.98 -16.94
C LYS A 124 -4.46 3.43 -16.44
N THR A 125 -4.43 4.51 -15.66
CA THR A 125 -3.20 5.03 -15.05
C THR A 125 -2.62 4.05 -14.04
N ALA A 126 -3.46 3.49 -13.15
CA ALA A 126 -3.06 2.47 -12.18
C ALA A 126 -2.56 1.20 -12.87
N GLN A 127 -3.29 0.69 -13.85
CA GLN A 127 -2.95 -0.50 -14.62
C GLN A 127 -1.60 -0.34 -15.34
N ALA A 128 -1.33 0.84 -15.92
CA ALA A 128 -0.02 1.15 -16.50
C ALA A 128 1.10 1.16 -15.45
N ALA A 129 0.83 1.60 -14.21
CA ALA A 129 1.80 1.53 -13.11
C ALA A 129 2.04 0.07 -12.67
N LEU A 130 0.98 -0.71 -12.45
CA LEU A 130 1.07 -2.12 -12.06
C LEU A 130 1.83 -2.95 -13.13
N ASN A 131 1.57 -2.70 -14.41
CA ASN A 131 2.30 -3.32 -15.52
C ASN A 131 3.80 -3.01 -15.46
N ARG A 132 4.18 -1.74 -15.22
CA ARG A 132 5.59 -1.36 -15.07
C ARG A 132 6.26 -2.05 -13.88
N MET A 133 5.55 -2.16 -12.74
CA MET A 133 6.06 -2.91 -11.58
C MET A 133 6.33 -4.37 -11.93
N ARG A 134 5.35 -5.06 -12.51
CA ARG A 134 5.46 -6.47 -12.92
C ARG A 134 6.63 -6.67 -13.89
N GLN A 135 6.74 -5.84 -14.93
CA GLN A 135 7.80 -5.95 -15.93
C GLN A 135 9.19 -5.74 -15.32
N ALA A 136 9.38 -4.70 -14.52
CA ALA A 136 10.67 -4.41 -13.91
C ALA A 136 11.14 -5.51 -12.94
N LEU A 137 10.22 -6.09 -12.18
CA LEU A 137 10.55 -7.14 -11.20
C LEU A 137 10.72 -8.51 -11.87
N TYR A 138 9.96 -8.79 -12.92
CA TYR A 138 10.15 -9.99 -13.74
C TYR A 138 11.56 -10.05 -14.38
N GLN A 139 12.09 -8.91 -14.84
CA GLN A 139 13.43 -8.83 -15.43
C GLN A 139 14.56 -9.27 -14.47
N VAL A 140 14.32 -9.23 -13.16
CA VAL A 140 15.27 -9.67 -12.13
C VAL A 140 14.83 -10.95 -11.42
N GLY A 141 13.84 -11.66 -11.97
CA GLY A 141 13.37 -12.94 -11.43
C GLY A 141 12.66 -12.84 -10.08
N TYR A 142 12.05 -11.70 -9.75
CA TYR A 142 11.33 -11.49 -8.49
C TYR A 142 9.84 -11.16 -8.73
N SER A 143 8.96 -11.68 -7.87
CA SER A 143 7.50 -11.54 -8.03
C SER A 143 6.82 -11.32 -6.67
N PRO A 144 6.74 -10.06 -6.19
CA PRO A 144 6.02 -9.74 -4.96
C PRO A 144 4.51 -9.78 -5.20
N TYR A 145 3.74 -9.73 -4.12
CA TYR A 145 2.29 -9.53 -4.22
C TYR A 145 2.00 -8.15 -4.84
N ILE A 146 1.05 -8.12 -5.77
CA ILE A 146 0.60 -6.90 -6.45
C ILE A 146 -0.87 -6.69 -6.08
N PHE A 147 -1.26 -5.48 -5.66
CA PHE A 147 -2.65 -5.22 -5.27
C PHE A 147 -3.16 -3.83 -5.70
N PHE A 148 -4.47 -3.65 -5.70
CA PHE A 148 -5.12 -2.40 -6.09
C PHE A 148 -6.23 -1.99 -5.13
N VAL A 149 -6.29 -0.70 -4.76
CA VAL A 149 -7.39 -0.14 -3.98
C VAL A 149 -7.96 1.08 -4.69
N GLY A 150 -9.26 1.08 -4.99
CA GLY A 150 -9.93 2.16 -5.71
C GLY A 150 -11.19 2.64 -4.99
N ALA A 151 -11.43 3.95 -4.93
CA ALA A 151 -12.66 4.52 -4.38
C ALA A 151 -13.83 4.51 -5.39
N ALA A 152 -13.55 4.80 -6.67
CA ALA A 152 -14.48 4.63 -7.77
C ALA A 152 -14.05 3.43 -8.62
N ILE A 153 -14.92 2.42 -8.71
CA ILE A 153 -14.72 1.22 -9.52
C ILE A 153 -15.97 1.03 -10.40
N ALA A 154 -15.83 1.30 -11.70
CA ALA A 154 -16.89 1.12 -12.70
C ALA A 154 -16.91 -0.32 -13.23
N THR A 155 -18.02 -0.73 -13.87
CA THR A 155 -18.23 -2.12 -14.32
C THR A 155 -17.13 -2.65 -15.23
N ARG A 156 -16.67 -1.85 -16.20
CA ARG A 156 -15.63 -2.28 -17.15
C ARG A 156 -14.30 -2.57 -16.44
N MET A 157 -13.83 -1.63 -15.62
CA MET A 157 -12.61 -1.84 -14.83
C MET A 157 -12.78 -2.94 -13.77
N ALA A 158 -13.97 -3.16 -13.23
CA ALA A 158 -14.23 -4.27 -12.31
C ALA A 158 -14.01 -5.63 -13.00
N ALA A 159 -14.45 -5.78 -14.24
CA ALA A 159 -14.20 -6.99 -15.03
C ALA A 159 -12.69 -7.20 -15.28
N GLU A 160 -11.95 -6.16 -15.63
CA GLU A 160 -10.49 -6.24 -15.82
C GLU A 160 -9.72 -6.52 -14.51
N ILE A 161 -10.19 -5.98 -13.38
CA ILE A 161 -9.65 -6.27 -12.06
C ILE A 161 -9.90 -7.75 -11.73
N TRP A 162 -11.12 -8.23 -11.97
CA TRP A 162 -11.50 -9.63 -11.73
C TRP A 162 -10.66 -10.60 -12.56
N GLU A 163 -10.53 -10.35 -13.86
CA GLU A 163 -9.68 -11.16 -14.74
C GLU A 163 -8.23 -11.21 -14.25
N GLN A 164 -7.68 -10.07 -13.79
CA GLN A 164 -6.33 -10.02 -13.24
C GLN A 164 -6.19 -10.78 -11.90
N LEU A 165 -7.26 -10.85 -11.10
CA LEU A 165 -7.29 -11.67 -9.89
C LEU A 165 -7.32 -13.16 -10.24
N GLU A 166 -8.17 -13.55 -11.20
CA GLU A 166 -8.28 -14.95 -11.63
C GLU A 166 -6.99 -15.48 -12.26
N ASN A 167 -6.29 -14.65 -13.04
CA ASN A 167 -5.02 -15.04 -13.67
C ASN A 167 -3.79 -14.81 -12.78
N GLY A 168 -3.95 -14.32 -11.55
CA GLY A 168 -2.87 -14.12 -10.58
C GLY A 168 -1.92 -12.94 -10.87
N THR A 169 -2.19 -12.13 -11.89
CA THR A 169 -1.37 -10.93 -12.14
C THR A 169 -1.67 -9.80 -11.13
N LEU A 170 -2.85 -9.83 -10.52
CA LEU A 170 -3.23 -9.07 -9.33
C LEU A 170 -3.55 -10.08 -8.22
N HIS A 171 -3.05 -9.85 -7.01
CA HIS A 171 -3.18 -10.79 -5.89
C HIS A 171 -4.28 -10.39 -4.92
N ASN A 172 -4.63 -9.10 -4.87
CA ASN A 172 -5.76 -8.63 -4.08
C ASN A 172 -6.30 -7.30 -4.64
N ALA A 173 -7.59 -7.04 -4.40
CA ALA A 173 -8.21 -5.77 -4.75
C ALA A 173 -9.30 -5.39 -3.75
N ALA A 174 -9.50 -4.10 -3.55
CA ALA A 174 -10.59 -3.59 -2.71
C ALA A 174 -11.20 -2.30 -3.26
N ASN A 175 -12.51 -2.20 -3.13
CA ASN A 175 -13.22 -0.94 -3.22
C ASN A 175 -13.10 -0.21 -1.87
N LEU A 176 -12.49 0.98 -1.87
CA LEU A 176 -12.23 1.77 -0.67
C LEU A 176 -13.52 2.23 0.03
N ASN A 177 -14.66 2.19 -0.66
CA ASN A 177 -15.97 2.53 -0.12
C ASN A 177 -16.79 1.31 0.33
N GLN A 178 -16.24 0.10 0.24
CA GLN A 178 -16.84 -1.14 0.74
C GLN A 178 -16.12 -1.60 2.02
N GLU A 179 -16.73 -1.38 3.18
CA GLU A 179 -16.09 -1.58 4.49
C GLU A 179 -15.52 -2.99 4.68
N ASN A 180 -16.26 -4.02 4.28
CA ASN A 180 -15.81 -5.41 4.36
C ASN A 180 -14.58 -5.69 3.50
N GLN A 181 -14.48 -5.05 2.32
CA GLN A 181 -13.33 -5.20 1.44
C GLN A 181 -12.11 -4.47 2.01
N VAL A 182 -12.32 -3.27 2.58
CA VAL A 182 -11.25 -2.51 3.26
C VAL A 182 -10.73 -3.29 4.47
N ALA A 183 -11.61 -3.84 5.31
CA ALA A 183 -11.22 -4.67 6.44
C ALA A 183 -10.47 -5.94 5.99
N SER A 184 -10.93 -6.59 4.92
CA SER A 184 -10.30 -7.78 4.36
C SER A 184 -8.89 -7.49 3.85
N ILE A 185 -8.70 -6.44 3.04
CA ILE A 185 -7.38 -6.10 2.51
C ILE A 185 -6.43 -5.58 3.59
N SER A 186 -6.93 -4.84 4.59
CA SER A 186 -6.12 -4.43 5.73
C SER A 186 -5.62 -5.63 6.53
N ARG A 187 -6.48 -6.63 6.78
CA ARG A 187 -6.08 -7.89 7.43
C ARG A 187 -5.05 -8.64 6.60
N TRP A 188 -5.31 -8.82 5.31
CA TRP A 188 -4.36 -9.47 4.39
C TRP A 188 -2.99 -8.79 4.44
N LEU A 189 -2.92 -7.46 4.34
CA LEU A 189 -1.66 -6.73 4.45
C LEU A 189 -0.96 -6.94 5.80
N CYS A 190 -1.70 -7.01 6.90
CA CYS A 190 -1.13 -7.21 8.24
C CYS A 190 -0.62 -8.65 8.47
N ASP A 191 -1.22 -9.63 7.79
CA ASP A 191 -0.94 -11.06 7.94
C ASP A 191 0.13 -11.59 6.98
N LEU A 192 0.35 -10.92 5.83
CA LEU A 192 1.53 -11.14 4.98
C LEU A 192 2.80 -11.04 5.80
#